data_AF-A0A0U1Q2N0-F1
#
_entry.id   AF-A0A0U1Q2N0-F1
#
_cell.length_a   1.000
_cell.length_b   1.000
_cell.length_c   1.000
_cell.angle_alpha   90.00
_cell.angle_beta   90.00
_cell.angle_gamma   90.00
#
_symmetry.space_group_name_H-M   'P 1'
#
loop_
_entity.id
_entity.type
_entity.pdbx_description
1 polymer ?
#
loop_
_entity_poly.entity_id
_entity_poly.type
_entity_poly.pdbx_seq_one_letter_code
_entity_poly.pdbx_strand_id
1 'polypeptide(L)'
;DPRTGQEKTQVAVMFNGIFNDIQASAKYAVQNYIGQQSEPGGQVDTRLYENIHLINNPPAASTLGENMVAVYQKMLEGLVGEPGNSTEQAVELGEQYGQQGLFMGAHSRGSLTVANALGELQRRPGAQGVLKETDIKMVGPAANVANSDRKFGHLQGQGETARHIVLENSALDFVGSLIGLNPATGDTNLKGKSWWSYTLDIFGGDSSAHNCYGFGNMQCQYDGYRSEDGQLIMHPGQTIPELLQRKKMD
;
A
#
# COMPACT_ATOMS: atom_id res chain seq x y z
N ASP A 1 -14.22 1.88 -10.63
CA ASP A 1 -13.08 0.96 -10.78
C ASP A 1 -12.17 1.48 -11.90
N PRO A 2 -10.93 1.90 -11.59
CA PRO A 2 -10.00 2.46 -12.57
C PRO A 2 -9.53 1.49 -13.66
N ARG A 3 -9.62 0.18 -13.43
CA ARG A 3 -9.17 -0.86 -14.37
C ARG A 3 -10.28 -1.28 -15.32
N THR A 4 -11.50 -1.37 -14.82
CA THR A 4 -12.66 -1.84 -15.62
C THR A 4 -13.54 -0.70 -16.13
N GLY A 5 -13.38 0.52 -15.61
CA GLY A 5 -14.26 1.65 -15.91
C GLY A 5 -15.66 1.54 -15.30
N GLN A 6 -15.96 0.47 -14.55
CA GLN A 6 -17.26 0.28 -13.92
C GLN A 6 -17.40 1.09 -12.63
N GLU A 7 -18.56 1.71 -12.43
CA GLU A 7 -18.92 2.35 -11.17
C GLU A 7 -19.11 1.29 -10.07
N LYS A 8 -18.61 1.56 -8.86
CA LYS A 8 -18.72 0.68 -7.70
C LYS A 8 -18.94 1.52 -6.45
N THR A 9 -19.84 1.08 -5.57
CA THR A 9 -20.01 1.65 -4.22
C THR A 9 -19.24 0.77 -3.23
N GLN A 10 -18.29 1.36 -2.50
CA GLN A 10 -17.47 0.64 -1.53
C GLN A 10 -17.22 1.49 -0.29
N VAL A 11 -17.06 0.85 0.86
CA VAL A 11 -16.49 1.50 2.05
C VAL A 11 -14.97 1.51 1.89
N ALA A 12 -14.36 2.69 1.81
CA ALA A 12 -12.91 2.83 1.63
C ALA A 12 -12.20 3.22 2.93
N VAL A 13 -11.23 2.42 3.35
CA VAL A 13 -10.44 2.63 4.57
C VAL A 13 -8.95 2.56 4.26
N MET A 14 -8.21 3.55 4.77
CA MET A 14 -6.77 3.67 4.53
C MET A 14 -5.96 3.44 5.83
N PHE A 15 -5.06 2.46 5.79
CA PHE A 15 -4.15 2.09 6.86
C PHE A 15 -2.75 2.64 6.58
N ASN A 16 -2.30 3.63 7.35
CA ASN A 16 -1.00 4.29 7.14
C ASN A 16 0.07 3.86 8.16
N GLY A 17 1.35 4.06 7.80
CA GLY A 17 2.53 3.64 8.58
C GLY A 17 2.92 4.52 9.78
N ILE A 18 4.04 4.16 10.44
CA ILE A 18 4.69 4.94 11.53
C ILE A 18 5.18 6.29 10.98
N PHE A 19 5.39 7.25 11.90
CA PHE A 19 6.07 8.55 11.75
C PHE A 19 5.19 9.72 11.35
N ASN A 20 3.89 9.61 11.65
CA ASN A 20 2.94 10.59 11.18
C ASN A 20 2.13 11.15 12.33
N ASP A 21 2.10 12.48 12.40
CA ASP A 21 0.95 13.16 12.96
C ASP A 21 -0.28 12.94 12.05
N ILE A 22 -1.45 13.42 12.48
CA ILE A 22 -2.70 13.24 11.73
C ILE A 22 -2.60 13.82 10.31
N GLN A 23 -1.83 14.89 10.09
CA GLN A 23 -1.70 15.55 8.79
C GLN A 23 -0.84 14.73 7.83
N ALA A 24 0.28 14.16 8.31
CA ALA A 24 1.09 13.25 7.53
C ALA A 24 0.33 11.94 7.22
N SER A 25 -0.49 11.45 8.15
CA SER A 25 -1.36 10.30 7.91
C SER A 25 -2.44 10.62 6.87
N ALA A 26 -3.03 11.82 6.88
CA ALA A 26 -3.94 12.26 5.82
C ALA A 26 -3.21 12.40 4.46
N LYS A 27 -2.01 12.96 4.44
CA LYS A 27 -1.13 13.07 3.24
C LYS A 27 -0.79 11.69 2.66
N TYR A 28 -0.68 10.65 3.48
CA TYR A 28 -0.34 9.30 3.00
C TYR A 28 -1.56 8.43 2.72
N ALA A 29 -2.71 8.71 3.34
CA ALA A 29 -3.98 8.16 2.92
C ALA A 29 -4.26 8.47 1.43
N VAL A 30 -3.85 9.66 0.96
CA VAL A 30 -3.99 10.03 -0.47
C VAL A 30 -2.99 9.37 -1.43
N GLN A 31 -2.07 8.53 -0.95
CA GLN A 31 -1.26 7.67 -1.83
C GLN A 31 -1.98 6.37 -2.17
N ASN A 32 -2.88 5.93 -1.29
CA ASN A 32 -3.77 4.81 -1.53
C ASN A 32 -4.99 5.19 -2.39
N TYR A 33 -5.10 6.45 -2.80
CA TYR A 33 -6.29 7.05 -3.41
C TYR A 33 -6.83 6.25 -4.59
N ILE A 34 -8.15 6.28 -4.74
CA ILE A 34 -8.86 5.70 -5.87
C ILE A 34 -8.92 6.77 -6.96
N GLY A 35 -8.52 6.38 -8.16
CA GLY A 35 -8.58 7.23 -9.35
C GLY A 35 -9.52 6.65 -10.39
N GLN A 36 -9.77 7.44 -11.44
CA GLN A 36 -10.34 6.97 -12.70
C GLN A 36 -9.51 7.48 -13.88
N GLN A 37 -9.72 6.88 -15.04
CA GLN A 37 -9.18 7.37 -16.30
C GLN A 37 -10.07 8.52 -16.79
N SER A 38 -9.47 9.62 -17.25
CA SER A 38 -10.20 10.69 -17.94
C SER A 38 -10.76 10.24 -19.29
N GLU A 39 -10.06 9.33 -19.97
CA GLU A 39 -10.44 8.75 -21.25
C GLU A 39 -10.37 7.22 -21.23
N PRO A 40 -11.30 6.49 -21.88
CA PRO A 40 -11.30 5.02 -21.91
C PRO A 40 -10.00 4.45 -22.49
N GLY A 41 -9.33 3.59 -21.71
CA GLY A 41 -8.05 2.98 -22.10
C GLY A 41 -6.83 3.87 -21.82
N GLY A 42 -7.04 5.05 -21.23
CA GLY A 42 -5.99 6.00 -20.85
C GLY A 42 -5.35 5.68 -19.49
N GLN A 43 -4.50 6.60 -19.03
CA GLN A 43 -3.88 6.51 -17.71
C GLN A 43 -4.86 6.94 -16.61
N VAL A 44 -4.66 6.45 -15.39
CA VAL A 44 -5.46 6.88 -14.24
C VAL A 44 -4.95 8.25 -13.79
N ASP A 45 -5.64 9.30 -14.22
CA ASP A 45 -5.21 10.70 -14.08
C ASP A 45 -6.20 11.58 -13.29
N THR A 46 -7.38 11.04 -12.98
CA THR A 46 -8.46 11.78 -12.34
C THR A 46 -8.70 11.24 -10.93
N ARG A 47 -8.56 12.10 -9.93
CA ARG A 47 -8.78 11.76 -8.52
C ARG A 47 -10.28 11.71 -8.20
N LEU A 48 -10.73 10.63 -7.55
CA LEU A 48 -12.11 10.51 -7.07
C LEU A 48 -12.22 10.90 -5.60
N TYR A 49 -12.92 11.98 -5.28
CA TYR A 49 -13.10 12.44 -3.90
C TYR A 49 -14.50 12.08 -3.39
N GLU A 50 -14.58 11.05 -2.55
CA GLU A 50 -15.66 10.86 -1.57
C GLU A 50 -15.03 10.63 -0.18
N ASN A 51 -15.84 10.60 0.88
CA ASN A 51 -15.39 10.53 2.27
C ASN A 51 -14.37 9.39 2.50
N ILE A 52 -13.13 9.73 2.88
CA ILE A 52 -12.05 8.76 3.17
C ILE A 52 -11.83 8.68 4.68
N HIS A 53 -11.92 7.46 5.20
CA HIS A 53 -11.64 7.16 6.59
C HIS A 53 -10.19 6.67 6.75
N LEU A 54 -9.47 7.21 7.74
CA LEU A 54 -8.07 6.90 8.00
C LEU A 54 -7.88 6.35 9.41
N ILE A 55 -7.09 5.29 9.52
CA ILE A 55 -6.65 4.75 10.80
C ILE A 55 -5.20 5.20 11.01
N ASN A 56 -4.99 5.99 12.07
CA ASN A 56 -3.68 6.52 12.43
C ASN A 56 -3.07 5.75 13.60
N ASN A 57 -1.78 5.44 13.51
CA ASN A 57 -1.03 4.84 14.60
C ASN A 57 0.07 5.81 15.06
N PRO A 58 0.05 6.28 16.31
CA PRO A 58 0.98 7.30 16.79
C PRO A 58 2.45 6.82 16.73
N PRO A 59 3.41 7.76 16.63
CA PRO A 59 4.82 7.44 16.52
C PRO A 59 5.33 6.71 17.77
N ALA A 60 6.10 5.64 17.56
CA ALA A 60 6.92 5.04 18.60
C ALA A 60 8.24 5.80 18.71
N ALA A 61 8.68 6.09 19.93
CA ALA A 61 9.96 6.75 20.16
C ALA A 61 11.11 5.83 19.74
N SER A 62 11.93 6.25 18.78
CA SER A 62 13.24 5.64 18.52
C SER A 62 14.31 6.70 18.40
N THR A 63 15.39 6.50 19.13
CA THR A 63 16.67 7.20 18.98
C THR A 63 17.35 6.75 17.69
N LEU A 64 17.70 7.70 16.81
CA LEU A 64 18.54 7.44 15.62
C LEU A 64 19.90 6.86 16.07
N GLY A 65 20.28 5.74 15.47
CA GLY A 65 21.62 5.12 15.56
C GLY A 65 22.06 4.62 14.18
N GLU A 66 23.37 4.35 14.02
CA GLU A 66 24.15 4.25 12.76
C GLU A 66 23.66 3.34 11.61
N ASN A 67 22.52 2.64 11.71
CA ASN A 67 21.94 1.90 10.58
C ASN A 67 20.41 2.11 10.50
N MET A 68 19.99 3.02 9.62
CA MET A 68 18.59 3.47 9.50
C MET A 68 17.61 2.34 9.13
N VAL A 69 18.02 1.39 8.28
CA VAL A 69 17.19 0.21 7.94
C VAL A 69 17.00 -0.68 9.16
N ALA A 70 18.07 -0.93 9.92
CA ALA A 70 18.00 -1.72 11.15
C ALA A 70 17.18 -1.02 12.24
N VAL A 71 17.23 0.32 12.33
CA VAL A 71 16.35 1.11 13.21
C VAL A 71 14.89 0.89 12.84
N TYR A 72 14.55 0.98 11.55
CA TYR A 72 13.18 0.73 11.09
C TYR A 72 12.76 -0.73 11.33
N GLN A 73 13.62 -1.71 11.03
CA GLN A 73 13.37 -3.13 11.33
C GLN A 73 13.11 -3.36 12.81
N LYS A 74 13.92 -2.78 13.71
CA LYS A 74 13.71 -2.86 15.16
C LYS A 74 12.38 -2.23 15.60
N MET A 75 11.99 -1.11 14.99
CA MET A 75 10.68 -0.50 15.25
C MET A 75 9.52 -1.36 14.78
N LEU A 76 9.70 -2.09 13.67
CA LEU A 76 8.75 -3.10 13.24
C LEU A 76 8.73 -4.31 14.17
N GLU A 77 9.89 -4.85 14.58
CA GLU A 77 10.01 -6.02 15.46
C GLU A 77 9.23 -5.84 16.78
N GLY A 78 9.26 -4.64 17.37
CA GLY A 78 8.45 -4.30 18.55
C GLY A 78 6.92 -4.31 18.32
N LEU A 79 6.48 -4.46 17.07
CA LEU A 79 5.10 -4.47 16.61
C LEU A 79 4.71 -5.78 15.89
N VAL A 80 5.63 -6.74 15.76
CA VAL A 80 5.37 -8.10 15.25
C VAL A 80 4.69 -8.99 16.33
N GLY A 81 4.33 -8.42 17.49
CA GLY A 81 3.55 -9.04 18.58
C GLY A 81 2.02 -8.90 18.42
N GLU A 82 1.28 -9.24 19.50
CA GLU A 82 -0.19 -9.35 19.57
C GLU A 82 -0.96 -8.31 18.74
N PRO A 83 -2.11 -8.68 18.13
CA PRO A 83 -2.88 -7.78 17.28
C PRO A 83 -3.24 -6.50 18.04
N GLY A 84 -2.60 -5.38 17.69
CA GLY A 84 -2.98 -4.07 18.22
C GLY A 84 -4.36 -3.66 17.72
N ASN A 85 -5.02 -2.72 18.39
CA ASN A 85 -6.39 -2.25 18.10
C ASN A 85 -6.67 -1.97 16.62
N SER A 86 -5.69 -1.50 15.84
CA SER A 86 -5.85 -1.25 14.39
C SER A 86 -6.03 -2.53 13.57
N THR A 87 -5.44 -3.65 14.01
CA THR A 87 -5.62 -4.97 13.39
C THR A 87 -7.03 -5.49 13.68
N GLU A 88 -7.51 -5.35 14.92
CA GLU A 88 -8.89 -5.70 15.28
C GLU A 88 -9.89 -4.87 14.49
N GLN A 89 -9.68 -3.56 14.35
CA GLN A 89 -10.52 -2.70 13.49
C GLN A 89 -10.52 -3.17 12.02
N ALA A 90 -9.36 -3.56 11.48
CA ALA A 90 -9.29 -4.10 10.12
C ALA A 90 -10.05 -5.43 9.97
N VAL A 91 -10.02 -6.28 11.01
CA VAL A 91 -10.79 -7.52 11.07
C VAL A 91 -12.28 -7.23 11.10
N GLU A 92 -12.74 -6.34 11.98
CA GLU A 92 -14.14 -5.93 12.10
C GLU A 92 -14.68 -5.33 10.79
N LEU A 93 -13.90 -4.45 10.14
CA LEU A 93 -14.26 -3.90 8.83
C LEU A 93 -14.39 -5.00 7.77
N GLY A 94 -13.48 -5.98 7.78
CA GLY A 94 -13.54 -7.14 6.91
C GLY A 94 -14.81 -7.97 7.11
N GLU A 95 -15.18 -8.24 8.37
CA GLU A 95 -16.40 -8.99 8.71
C GLU A 95 -17.68 -8.21 8.35
N GLN A 96 -17.68 -6.90 8.58
CA GLN A 96 -18.85 -6.05 8.38
C GLN A 96 -19.11 -5.74 6.90
N TYR A 97 -18.06 -5.39 6.15
CA TYR A 97 -18.18 -4.84 4.80
C TYR A 97 -17.56 -5.70 3.70
N GLY A 98 -16.74 -6.71 4.05
CA GLY A 98 -15.97 -7.47 3.07
C GLY A 98 -16.80 -8.25 2.04
N GLN A 99 -18.08 -8.50 2.35
CA GLN A 99 -19.06 -9.12 1.45
C GLN A 99 -19.96 -8.13 0.70
N GLN A 100 -19.92 -6.85 1.05
CA GLN A 100 -20.83 -5.82 0.54
C GLN A 100 -20.11 -4.80 -0.36
N GLY A 101 -18.78 -4.73 -0.30
CA GLY A 101 -17.98 -3.74 -1.01
C GLY A 101 -17.05 -3.02 -0.04
N LEU A 102 -15.82 -3.51 0.10
CA LEU A 102 -14.79 -2.94 0.96
C LEU A 102 -13.54 -2.63 0.13
N PHE A 103 -12.95 -1.46 0.33
CA PHE A 103 -11.62 -1.14 -0.19
C PHE A 103 -10.67 -0.90 0.98
N MET A 104 -9.59 -1.68 1.04
CA MET A 104 -8.52 -1.51 2.02
C MET A 104 -7.25 -1.04 1.34
N GLY A 105 -6.90 0.24 1.52
CA GLY A 105 -5.62 0.78 1.12
C GLY A 105 -4.62 0.70 2.27
N ALA A 106 -3.38 0.31 2.00
CA ALA A 106 -2.36 0.20 3.02
C ALA A 106 -0.99 0.71 2.55
N HIS A 107 -0.39 1.62 3.31
CA HIS A 107 0.95 2.15 3.03
C HIS A 107 1.96 1.74 4.10
N SER A 108 3.20 1.45 3.71
CA SER A 108 4.31 1.28 4.65
C SER A 108 4.00 0.21 5.71
N ARG A 109 4.18 0.50 7.01
CA ARG A 109 3.74 -0.38 8.11
C ARG A 109 2.24 -0.69 8.08
N GLY A 110 1.38 0.20 7.60
CA GLY A 110 -0.07 -0.06 7.53
C GLY A 110 -0.40 -1.35 6.76
N SER A 111 0.47 -1.75 5.82
CA SER A 111 0.35 -3.05 5.13
C SER A 111 0.50 -4.26 6.06
N LEU A 112 1.27 -4.16 7.15
CA LEU A 112 1.38 -5.20 8.18
C LEU A 112 0.08 -5.31 8.99
N THR A 113 -0.60 -4.19 9.27
CA THR A 113 -1.93 -4.20 9.91
C THR A 113 -2.91 -5.01 9.08
N VAL A 114 -2.99 -4.72 7.77
CA VAL A 114 -3.86 -5.46 6.85
C VAL A 114 -3.41 -6.92 6.73
N ALA A 115 -2.11 -7.20 6.60
CA ALA A 115 -1.59 -8.57 6.51
C ALA A 115 -1.85 -9.42 7.77
N ASN A 116 -1.82 -8.79 8.94
CA ASN A 116 -2.16 -9.41 10.21
C ASN A 116 -3.66 -9.66 10.30
N ALA A 117 -4.50 -8.71 9.88
CA ALA A 117 -5.95 -8.88 9.83
C ALA A 117 -6.37 -10.02 8.89
N LEU A 118 -5.74 -10.14 7.71
CA LEU A 118 -5.94 -11.29 6.82
C LEU A 118 -5.53 -12.61 7.51
N GLY A 119 -4.44 -12.60 8.28
CA GLY A 119 -4.02 -13.76 9.06
C GLY A 119 -4.99 -14.13 10.19
N GLU A 120 -5.57 -13.14 10.85
CA GLU A 120 -6.56 -13.33 11.91
C GLU A 120 -7.89 -13.84 11.36
N LEU A 121 -8.45 -13.17 10.34
CA LEU A 121 -9.66 -13.61 9.65
C LEU A 121 -9.55 -15.06 9.17
N GLN A 122 -8.40 -15.45 8.60
CA GLN A 122 -8.20 -16.81 8.08
C GLN A 122 -8.28 -17.90 9.17
N ARG A 123 -7.99 -17.56 10.43
CA ARG A 123 -8.08 -18.51 11.55
C ARG A 123 -9.50 -18.65 12.10
N ARG A 124 -10.42 -17.75 11.75
CA ARG A 124 -11.79 -17.78 12.25
C ARG A 124 -12.62 -18.86 11.56
N PRO A 125 -13.58 -19.49 12.27
CA PRO A 125 -14.56 -20.37 11.63
C PRO A 125 -15.35 -19.63 10.56
N GLY A 126 -15.54 -20.24 9.38
CA GLY A 126 -16.30 -19.60 8.29
C GLY A 126 -15.54 -18.49 7.55
N ALA A 127 -14.21 -18.45 7.64
CA ALA A 127 -13.38 -17.42 7.00
C ALA A 127 -13.52 -17.32 5.47
N GLN A 128 -13.88 -18.41 4.79
CA GLN A 128 -14.02 -18.41 3.33
C GLN A 128 -15.19 -17.54 2.89
N GLY A 129 -14.93 -16.61 1.99
CA GLY A 129 -15.93 -15.69 1.44
C GLY A 129 -16.17 -14.43 2.28
N VAL A 130 -15.53 -14.28 3.45
CA VAL A 130 -15.69 -13.08 4.28
C VAL A 130 -15.22 -11.80 3.56
N LEU A 131 -14.27 -11.91 2.63
CA LEU A 131 -13.74 -10.80 1.84
C LEU A 131 -14.09 -10.90 0.34
N LYS A 132 -15.20 -11.56 -0.03
CA LYS A 132 -15.54 -11.85 -1.44
C LYS A 132 -15.71 -10.60 -2.33
N GLU A 133 -16.16 -9.47 -1.77
CA GLU A 133 -16.36 -8.18 -2.46
C GLU A 133 -15.36 -7.12 -1.96
N THR A 134 -14.14 -7.56 -1.62
CA THR A 134 -13.09 -6.67 -1.13
C THR A 134 -12.04 -6.42 -2.20
N ASP A 135 -11.55 -5.19 -2.28
CA ASP A 135 -10.36 -4.80 -3.05
C ASP A 135 -9.27 -4.33 -2.08
N ILE A 136 -8.02 -4.73 -2.33
CA ILE A 136 -6.88 -4.35 -1.48
C ILE A 136 -5.78 -3.74 -2.33
N LYS A 137 -5.27 -2.59 -1.92
CA LYS A 137 -4.08 -1.94 -2.49
C LYS A 137 -3.00 -1.77 -1.42
N MET A 138 -1.77 -2.16 -1.73
CA MET A 138 -0.60 -2.01 -0.87
C MET A 138 0.48 -1.18 -1.57
N VAL A 139 0.85 -0.05 -0.97
CA VAL A 139 1.85 0.90 -1.52
C VAL A 139 3.07 0.98 -0.59
N GLY A 140 4.28 0.86 -1.15
CA GLY A 140 5.53 0.71 -0.38
C GLY A 140 5.44 -0.24 0.82
N PRO A 141 4.89 -1.45 0.69
CA PRO A 141 4.44 -2.21 1.85
C PRO A 141 5.57 -2.89 2.60
N ALA A 142 5.60 -2.70 3.93
CA ALA A 142 6.46 -3.48 4.82
C ALA A 142 6.03 -4.96 4.93
N ALA A 143 4.78 -5.29 4.57
CA ALA A 143 4.29 -6.67 4.52
C ALA A 143 4.72 -7.36 3.22
N ASN A 144 4.95 -8.68 3.29
CA ASN A 144 5.13 -9.49 2.10
C ASN A 144 3.80 -9.70 1.37
N VAL A 145 3.62 -9.02 0.22
CA VAL A 145 2.35 -9.00 -0.52
C VAL A 145 2.02 -10.36 -1.11
N ALA A 146 3.00 -11.13 -1.58
CA ALA A 146 2.74 -12.48 -2.08
C ALA A 146 2.16 -13.41 -1.01
N ASN A 147 2.60 -13.28 0.25
CA ASN A 147 2.01 -14.01 1.36
C ASN A 147 0.61 -13.52 1.71
N SER A 148 0.42 -12.19 1.78
CA SER A 148 -0.88 -11.58 2.05
C SER A 148 -1.91 -11.96 0.97
N ASP A 149 -1.51 -11.96 -0.31
CA ASP A 149 -2.38 -12.28 -1.45
C ASP A 149 -2.89 -13.71 -1.40
N ARG A 150 -2.06 -14.68 -0.97
CA ARG A 150 -2.52 -16.07 -0.75
C ARG A 150 -3.59 -16.17 0.33
N LYS A 151 -3.41 -15.46 1.45
CA LYS A 151 -4.42 -15.43 2.53
C LYS A 151 -5.70 -14.77 2.04
N PHE A 152 -5.55 -13.64 1.33
CA PHE A 152 -6.67 -12.93 0.73
C PHE A 152 -7.45 -13.81 -0.26
N GLY A 153 -6.76 -14.58 -1.10
CA GLY A 153 -7.40 -15.56 -1.99
C GLY A 153 -8.25 -16.59 -1.25
N HIS A 154 -7.80 -17.08 -0.08
CA HIS A 154 -8.62 -17.96 0.76
C HIS A 154 -9.87 -17.26 1.30
N LEU A 155 -9.72 -16.02 1.76
CA LEU A 155 -10.80 -15.22 2.37
C LEU A 155 -11.84 -14.75 1.36
N GLN A 156 -11.51 -14.70 0.07
CA GLN A 156 -12.47 -14.45 -1.00
C GLN A 156 -13.43 -15.64 -1.24
N GLY A 157 -13.03 -16.86 -0.84
CA GLY A 157 -13.81 -18.08 -1.11
C GLY A 157 -13.81 -18.44 -2.60
N GLN A 158 -14.83 -19.19 -3.04
CA GLN A 158 -15.03 -19.51 -4.45
C GLN A 158 -15.89 -18.41 -5.10
N GLY A 159 -15.27 -17.56 -5.92
CA GLY A 159 -15.93 -16.52 -6.70
C GLY A 159 -15.61 -16.62 -8.18
N GLU A 160 -16.42 -15.97 -9.03
CA GLU A 160 -16.28 -16.03 -10.50
C GLU A 160 -14.98 -15.40 -11.03
N THR A 161 -14.36 -14.48 -10.27
CA THR A 161 -13.10 -13.84 -10.64
C THR A 161 -12.22 -13.67 -9.40
N ALA A 162 -11.01 -14.21 -9.46
CA ALA A 162 -10.01 -14.02 -8.41
C ALA A 162 -9.56 -12.56 -8.39
N ARG A 163 -9.70 -11.88 -7.24
CA ARG A 163 -9.13 -10.55 -7.00
C ARG A 163 -7.76 -10.74 -6.36
N HIS A 164 -6.82 -9.88 -6.73
CA HIS A 164 -5.47 -9.90 -6.20
C HIS A 164 -5.12 -8.54 -5.59
N ILE A 165 -4.28 -8.56 -4.57
CA ILE A 165 -3.75 -7.35 -3.96
C ILE A 165 -2.94 -6.58 -5.01
N VAL A 166 -3.31 -5.31 -5.22
CA VAL A 166 -2.57 -4.41 -6.11
C VAL A 166 -1.36 -3.86 -5.35
N LEU A 167 -0.16 -4.09 -5.85
CA LEU A 167 1.11 -3.63 -5.31
C LEU A 167 1.62 -2.40 -6.07
N GLU A 168 2.09 -1.40 -5.34
CA GLU A 168 2.92 -0.32 -5.87
C GLU A 168 4.21 -0.28 -5.03
N ASN A 169 5.36 -0.51 -5.65
CA ASN A 169 6.63 -0.54 -4.92
C ASN A 169 7.77 -0.03 -5.79
N SER A 170 8.51 0.96 -5.30
CA SER A 170 9.71 1.44 -5.97
C SER A 170 10.89 0.51 -5.68
N ALA A 171 11.74 0.24 -6.67
CA ALA A 171 13.03 -0.43 -6.45
C ALA A 171 13.93 0.33 -5.47
N LEU A 172 13.73 1.64 -5.34
CA LEU A 172 14.41 2.51 -4.39
C LEU A 172 13.68 2.65 -3.06
N ASP A 173 12.56 1.95 -2.85
CA ASP A 173 11.92 1.90 -1.54
C ASP A 173 12.41 0.65 -0.80
N PHE A 174 13.31 0.85 0.17
CA PHE A 174 13.84 -0.26 0.96
C PHE A 174 12.77 -0.89 1.88
N VAL A 175 11.71 -0.17 2.24
CA VAL A 175 10.63 -0.71 3.09
C VAL A 175 9.88 -1.79 2.31
N GLY A 176 9.49 -1.50 1.07
CA GLY A 176 8.88 -2.50 0.22
C GLY A 176 9.85 -3.59 -0.22
N SER A 177 11.05 -3.19 -0.65
CA SER A 177 11.98 -4.07 -1.35
C SER A 177 12.83 -4.95 -0.42
N LEU A 178 13.38 -4.40 0.68
CA LEU A 178 14.23 -5.15 1.61
C LEU A 178 13.45 -5.72 2.80
N ILE A 179 12.51 -4.96 3.35
CA ILE A 179 11.77 -5.39 4.54
C ILE A 179 10.59 -6.27 4.14
N GLY A 180 9.73 -5.79 3.24
CA GLY A 180 8.60 -6.56 2.73
C GLY A 180 9.00 -7.69 1.77
N LEU A 181 10.24 -7.65 1.25
CA LEU A 181 10.74 -8.56 0.21
C LEU A 181 9.84 -8.57 -1.03
N ASN A 182 9.29 -7.40 -1.37
CA ASN A 182 8.38 -7.25 -2.49
C ASN A 182 9.15 -6.89 -3.76
N PRO A 183 8.72 -7.41 -4.92
CA PRO A 183 9.24 -6.96 -6.20
C PRO A 183 8.93 -5.46 -6.43
N ALA A 184 9.76 -4.80 -7.22
CA ALA A 184 9.49 -3.45 -7.68
C ALA A 184 8.45 -3.46 -8.81
N THR A 185 7.62 -2.43 -8.86
CA THR A 185 6.70 -2.10 -9.97
C THR A 185 7.17 -0.88 -10.77
N GLY A 186 8.23 -0.20 -10.30
CA GLY A 186 8.93 0.88 -11.00
C GLY A 186 10.24 1.25 -10.28
N ASP A 187 11.07 2.08 -10.90
CA ASP A 187 12.44 2.38 -10.45
C ASP A 187 12.88 3.84 -10.70
N THR A 188 11.93 4.77 -10.83
CA THR A 188 12.18 6.17 -11.19
C THR A 188 13.24 6.85 -10.32
N ASN A 189 14.33 7.30 -10.95
CA ASN A 189 15.45 8.01 -10.31
C ASN A 189 16.04 9.09 -11.24
N LEU A 190 15.31 10.17 -11.47
CA LEU A 190 15.68 11.16 -12.49
C LEU A 190 16.81 12.09 -12.08
N LYS A 191 17.17 12.10 -10.79
CA LYS A 191 18.30 12.90 -10.25
C LYS A 191 19.54 12.07 -9.97
N GLY A 192 19.54 10.77 -10.31
CA GLY A 192 20.68 9.89 -10.08
C GLY A 192 21.07 9.78 -8.60
N LYS A 193 20.08 9.86 -7.69
CA LYS A 193 20.31 9.77 -6.25
C LYS A 193 20.91 8.40 -5.91
N SER A 194 21.93 8.41 -5.06
CA SER A 194 22.58 7.18 -4.58
C SER A 194 21.67 6.42 -3.60
N TRP A 195 22.02 5.16 -3.32
CA TRP A 195 21.28 4.34 -2.35
C TRP A 195 21.13 5.02 -0.98
N TRP A 196 22.21 5.65 -0.52
CA TRP A 196 22.23 6.38 0.74
C TRP A 196 21.36 7.62 0.72
N SER A 197 21.36 8.38 -0.37
CA SER A 197 20.57 9.61 -0.50
C SER A 197 19.09 9.32 -0.38
N TYR A 198 18.56 8.34 -1.12
CA TYR A 198 17.13 8.06 -1.03
C TYR A 198 16.76 7.46 0.34
N THR A 199 17.66 6.68 0.95
CA THR A 199 17.39 6.07 2.27
C THR A 199 17.20 7.16 3.31
N LEU A 200 18.02 8.22 3.28
CA LEU A 200 17.87 9.38 4.16
C LEU A 200 16.55 10.14 3.90
N ASP A 201 16.18 10.31 2.64
CA ASP A 201 14.94 10.99 2.25
C ASP A 201 13.69 10.29 2.84
N ILE A 202 13.72 8.97 3.05
CA ILE A 202 12.61 8.23 3.67
C ILE A 202 12.38 8.62 5.14
N PHE A 203 13.44 8.98 5.87
CA PHE A 203 13.35 9.28 7.31
C PHE A 203 13.20 10.76 7.65
N GLY A 204 13.57 11.65 6.74
CA GLY A 204 13.56 13.10 7.01
C GLY A 204 13.31 14.00 5.81
N GLY A 205 13.07 13.44 4.62
CA GLY A 205 12.79 14.20 3.41
C GLY A 205 11.30 14.50 3.24
N ASP A 206 10.98 15.65 2.64
CA ASP A 206 9.62 16.03 2.28
C ASP A 206 9.03 15.12 1.18
N SER A 207 9.91 14.51 0.38
CA SER A 207 9.61 13.52 -0.64
C SER A 207 10.67 12.40 -0.67
N SER A 208 10.25 11.19 -1.02
CA SER A 208 11.09 9.99 -1.11
C SER A 208 10.44 8.94 -2.02
N ALA A 209 11.22 7.95 -2.43
CA ALA A 209 10.69 6.77 -3.12
C ALA A 209 9.58 6.06 -2.33
N HIS A 210 9.56 6.23 -0.99
CA HIS A 210 8.57 5.64 -0.11
C HIS A 210 7.28 6.46 0.04
N ASN A 211 7.28 7.76 -0.30
CA ASN A 211 6.10 8.63 -0.16
C ASN A 211 5.66 9.30 -1.48
N CYS A 212 6.26 8.91 -2.61
CA CYS A 212 5.92 9.39 -3.93
C CYS A 212 5.03 8.42 -4.74
N TYR A 213 4.26 7.61 -4.02
CA TYR A 213 3.26 6.70 -4.58
C TYR A 213 1.93 7.40 -4.95
N GLY A 214 1.01 6.64 -5.56
CA GLY A 214 -0.34 7.10 -5.87
C GLY A 214 -0.33 8.16 -6.96
N PHE A 215 -1.00 9.29 -6.74
CA PHE A 215 -1.02 10.42 -7.68
C PHE A 215 0.21 11.35 -7.57
N GLY A 216 1.07 11.13 -6.58
CA GLY A 216 2.23 11.97 -6.31
C GLY A 216 1.89 13.44 -6.02
N ASN A 217 2.94 14.25 -5.89
CA ASN A 217 2.87 15.71 -5.79
C ASN A 217 4.01 16.34 -6.59
N MET A 218 4.02 17.67 -6.73
CA MET A 218 5.07 18.37 -7.46
C MET A 218 6.48 18.17 -6.85
N GLN A 219 6.57 18.06 -5.52
CA GLN A 219 7.85 17.84 -4.84
C GLN A 219 8.50 16.53 -5.27
N CYS A 220 7.72 15.46 -5.44
CA CYS A 220 8.19 14.18 -5.96
C CYS A 220 8.86 14.28 -7.33
N GLN A 221 8.45 15.24 -8.17
CA GLN A 221 9.05 15.45 -9.48
C GLN A 221 10.31 16.29 -9.38
N TYR A 222 10.23 17.38 -8.62
CA TYR A 222 11.38 18.25 -8.38
C TYR A 222 12.57 17.44 -7.83
N ASP A 223 12.29 16.51 -6.90
CA ASP A 223 13.28 15.65 -6.26
C ASP A 223 13.65 14.40 -7.07
N GLY A 224 13.00 14.16 -8.22
CA GLY A 224 13.34 13.11 -9.17
C GLY A 224 12.75 11.72 -8.90
N TYR A 225 11.76 11.61 -8.03
CA TYR A 225 11.03 10.37 -7.74
C TYR A 225 9.87 10.12 -8.70
N ARG A 226 9.53 11.12 -9.54
CA ARG A 226 8.52 11.05 -10.60
C ARG A 226 8.98 11.82 -11.83
N SER A 227 8.51 11.41 -13.00
CA SER A 227 8.65 12.16 -14.24
C SER A 227 7.75 13.38 -14.29
N GLU A 228 8.14 14.38 -15.09
CA GLU A 228 7.41 15.64 -15.25
C GLU A 228 6.01 15.44 -15.84
N ASP A 229 5.84 14.44 -16.70
CA ASP A 229 4.54 13.99 -17.23
C ASP A 229 3.74 13.16 -16.22
N GLY A 230 4.37 12.65 -15.15
CA GLY A 230 3.74 11.86 -14.09
C GLY A 230 2.95 12.67 -13.05
N GLN A 231 2.74 13.97 -13.27
CA GLN A 231 1.88 14.83 -12.44
C GLN A 231 0.46 14.26 -12.45
N LEU A 232 -0.10 13.95 -11.28
CA LEU A 232 -1.48 13.46 -11.19
C LEU A 232 -1.74 12.18 -12.00
N ILE A 233 -0.70 11.44 -12.36
CA ILE A 233 -0.82 10.12 -12.95
C ILE A 233 -0.56 9.09 -11.86
N MET A 234 -1.48 8.14 -11.70
CA MET A 234 -1.26 7.05 -10.76
C MET A 234 -0.12 6.16 -11.26
N HIS A 235 0.89 5.92 -10.43
CA HIS A 235 1.92 4.93 -10.74
C HIS A 235 1.26 3.57 -11.00
N PRO A 236 1.77 2.80 -11.98
CA PRO A 236 1.17 1.53 -12.35
C PRO A 236 1.29 0.53 -11.20
N GLY A 237 0.17 0.27 -10.52
CA GLY A 237 0.07 -0.81 -9.55
C GLY A 237 -0.09 -2.14 -10.28
N GLN A 238 0.65 -3.16 -9.84
CA GLN A 238 0.63 -4.50 -10.44
C GLN A 238 0.26 -5.56 -9.41
N THR A 239 -0.31 -6.66 -9.84
CA THR A 239 -0.56 -7.83 -8.99
C THR A 239 0.64 -8.78 -9.02
N ILE A 240 0.78 -9.65 -8.01
CA ILE A 240 1.85 -10.64 -7.99
C ILE A 240 1.80 -11.57 -9.21
N PRO A 241 0.63 -12.09 -9.66
CA PRO A 241 0.54 -12.84 -10.91
C PRO A 241 1.03 -12.06 -12.15
N GLU A 242 0.64 -10.79 -12.29
CA GLU A 242 1.09 -9.93 -13.40
C GLU A 242 2.63 -9.78 -13.42
N LEU A 243 3.24 -9.57 -12.25
CA LEU A 243 4.68 -9.44 -12.09
C LEU A 243 5.43 -10.74 -12.42
N LEU A 244 4.89 -11.89 -12.02
CA LEU A 244 5.46 -13.20 -12.34
C LEU A 244 5.34 -13.52 -13.83
N GLN A 245 4.28 -13.08 -14.51
CA GLN A 245 4.13 -13.22 -15.95
C GLN A 245 5.16 -12.36 -16.69
N ARG A 246 5.33 -11.09 -16.32
CA ARG A 246 6.34 -10.20 -16.91
C ARG A 246 7.75 -10.82 -16.85
N LYS A 247 8.16 -11.32 -15.69
CA LYS A 247 9.47 -11.98 -15.50
C LYS A 247 9.69 -13.23 -16.35
N LYS A 248 8.65 -13.87 -16.88
CA LYS A 248 8.78 -15.02 -17.80
C LYS A 248 8.98 -14.59 -19.26
N MET A 249 8.69 -13.32 -19.56
CA MET A 249 8.80 -12.74 -20.90
C MET A 249 10.15 -12.02 -21.10
N ASP A 250 10.79 -11.61 -20.01
CA ASP A 250 12.15 -11.06 -19.96
C ASP A 250 13.22 -12.17 -19.91
#